data_AF-A0A3L7Y839-F1
#
_entry.id   AF-A0A3L7Y839-F1
#
_cell.length_a   1.000
_cell.length_b   1.000
_cell.length_c   1.000
_cell.angle_alpha   90.00
_cell.angle_beta   90.00
_cell.angle_gamma   90.00
#
_symmetry.space_group_name_H-M   'P 1'
#
loop_
_entity.id
_entity.type
_entity.pdbx_description
1 polymer ?
#
loop_
_entity_poly.entity_id
_entity_poly.type
_entity_poly.pdbx_seq_one_letter_code
_entity_poly.pdbx_strand_id
1 'polypeptide(L)' 'ATLLLTLRNSGHYDFADLPLLSPLAPLLGLKGSIEGERALTIVRALSVAFFDEYLRGQPQPLLQDPTAAFPELYNNSG' A
#
# COMPACT_ATOMS: atom_id res chain seq x y z
N ALA A 1 -11.77 -14.14 -4.50
CA ALA A 1 -10.55 -14.21 -3.67
C ALA A 1 -10.49 -12.95 -2.81
N THR A 2 -10.10 -13.07 -1.54
CA THR A 2 -9.96 -11.92 -0.64
C THR A 2 -8.48 -11.64 -0.47
N LEU A 3 -8.01 -10.45 -0.86
CA LEU A 3 -6.64 -10.00 -0.64
C LEU A 3 -6.62 -9.07 0.58
N LEU A 4 -5.93 -9.48 1.65
CA LEU A 4 -5.79 -8.69 2.87
C LEU A 4 -4.31 -8.49 3.18
N LEU A 5 -3.85 -7.26 2.96
CA LEU A 5 -2.46 -6.85 3.16
C LEU A 5 -2.42 -5.74 4.20
N THR A 6 -1.41 -5.79 5.07
CA THR A 6 -1.11 -4.69 5.98
C THR A 6 0.22 -4.06 5.58
N LEU A 7 0.23 -2.72 5.55
CA LEU A 7 1.43 -1.93 5.28
C LEU A 7 2.11 -1.58 6.61
N ARG A 8 3.33 -2.05 6.80
CA ARG A 8 4.13 -1.76 7.99
C ARG A 8 4.37 -0.26 8.10
N ASN A 9 4.31 0.25 9.33
CA ASN A 9 4.60 1.64 9.66
C ASN A 9 3.67 2.67 8.98
N SER A 10 2.56 2.25 8.38
CA SER A 10 1.53 3.16 7.86
C SER A 10 0.49 3.50 8.93
N GLY A 11 -0.03 4.72 8.88
CA GLY A 11 -1.25 5.17 9.53
C GLY A 11 -2.38 5.38 8.52
N HIS A 12 -3.55 5.79 9.00
CA HIS A 12 -4.76 5.91 8.18
C HIS A 12 -4.59 6.87 6.99
N TYR A 13 -3.91 8.01 7.20
CA TYR A 13 -3.74 8.99 6.12
C TYR A 13 -2.58 8.69 5.16
N ASP A 14 -1.79 7.63 5.36
CA ASP A 14 -0.80 7.19 4.36
C ASP A 14 -1.44 6.61 3.08
N PHE A 15 -2.76 6.39 3.10
CA PHE A 15 -3.56 5.94 1.96
C PHE A 15 -4.30 7.09 1.25
N ALA A 16 -3.94 8.34 1.57
CA ALA A 16 -4.43 9.56 0.93
C ALA A 16 -3.24 10.45 0.52
N ASP A 17 -3.49 11.54 -0.20
CA ASP A 17 -2.41 12.44 -0.68
C ASP A 17 -1.83 13.35 0.43
N LEU A 18 -2.40 13.33 1.64
CA LEU A 18 -1.99 14.18 2.75
C LEU A 18 -0.47 14.12 3.11
N PRO A 19 0.18 12.93 3.12
CA PRO A 19 1.62 12.82 3.37
C PRO A 19 2.49 13.57 2.36
N LEU A 20 2.00 13.78 1.13
CA LEU A 20 2.73 14.46 0.06
C LEU A 20 2.53 15.98 0.09
N LEU A 21 1.41 16.44 0.66
CA LEU A 21 1.02 17.85 0.64
C LEU A 21 1.49 18.64 1.87
N SER A 22 1.87 17.98 2.97
CA SER A 22 2.28 18.68 4.19
C SER A 22 3.37 17.96 4.98
N PRO A 23 4.54 18.58 5.21
CA PRO A 23 5.57 18.04 6.10
C PRO A 23 5.14 18.05 7.57
N LEU A 24 4.02 18.73 7.90
CA LEU A 24 3.46 18.75 9.26
C LEU A 24 2.61 17.50 9.56
N ALA A 25 2.21 16.72 8.55
CA ALA A 25 1.37 15.52 8.74
C ALA A 25 1.92 14.53 9.80
N PRO A 26 3.23 14.17 9.80
CA PRO A 26 3.78 13.33 10.86
C PRO A 26 3.83 14.03 12.23
N LEU A 27 4.05 15.35 12.29
CA LEU A 27 4.06 16.12 13.56
C LEU A 27 2.68 16.14 14.23
N LEU A 28 1.62 16.09 13.44
CA LEU A 28 0.22 16.03 13.90
C LEU A 28 -0.26 14.60 14.18
N GLY A 29 0.60 13.59 14.02
CA GLY A 29 0.24 12.18 14.21
C GLY A 29 -0.79 11.67 13.21
N LEU A 30 -0.95 12.34 12.06
CA LEU A 30 -1.95 11.97 11.05
C LEU A 30 -1.47 10.79 10.20
N LYS A 31 -0.15 10.63 10.04
CA LYS A 31 0.43 9.54 9.26
C LYS A 31 1.38 8.68 10.09
N GLY A 32 1.69 7.50 9.59
CA GLY A 32 2.71 6.61 10.14
C GLY A 32 4.13 7.07 9.79
N SER A 33 5.12 6.26 10.17
CA SER A 33 6.54 6.54 9.95
C SER A 33 7.06 6.13 8.57
N ILE A 34 6.23 5.50 7.72
CA ILE A 34 6.58 5.23 6.33
C ILE A 34 6.77 6.54 5.53
N GLU A 35 7.67 6.52 4.56
CA GLU A 35 7.84 7.61 3.58
C GLU A 35 6.60 7.73 2.70
N GLY A 36 6.12 8.96 2.48
CA GLY A 36 4.84 9.21 1.80
C GLY A 36 4.84 8.72 0.36
N GLU A 37 5.91 9.02 -0.38
CA GLU A 37 6.09 8.56 -1.76
C GLU A 37 6.18 7.03 -1.85
N ARG A 38 6.76 6.40 -0.81
CA ARG A 38 6.87 4.94 -0.75
C ARG A 38 5.50 4.30 -0.53
N ALA A 39 4.71 4.83 0.41
CA ALA A 39 3.34 4.37 0.64
C ALA A 39 2.49 4.52 -0.64
N LEU A 40 2.54 5.69 -1.31
CA LEU A 40 1.82 5.93 -2.55
C LEU A 40 2.23 4.93 -3.65
N THR A 41 3.53 4.68 -3.81
CA THR A 41 4.04 3.73 -4.81
C THR A 41 3.46 2.33 -4.60
N ILE A 42 3.45 1.85 -3.35
CA ILE A 42 2.94 0.52 -3.00
C ILE A 42 1.43 0.43 -3.26
N VAL A 43 0.66 1.41 -2.75
CA VAL A 43 -0.81 1.45 -2.91
C VAL A 43 -1.20 1.50 -4.38
N ARG A 44 -0.51 2.31 -5.18
CA ARG A 44 -0.75 2.41 -6.62
C ARG A 44 -0.48 1.10 -7.35
N ALA A 45 0.67 0.46 -7.07
CA ALA A 45 1.05 -0.79 -7.72
C ALA A 45 0.04 -1.92 -7.41
N LEU A 46 -0.35 -2.06 -6.14
CA LEU A 46 -1.35 -3.05 -5.71
C LEU A 46 -2.73 -2.77 -6.33
N SER A 47 -3.15 -1.51 -6.39
CA SER A 47 -4.45 -1.14 -6.97
C SER A 47 -4.52 -1.48 -8.45
N VAL A 48 -3.47 -1.14 -9.21
CA VAL A 48 -3.40 -1.47 -10.65
C VAL A 48 -3.41 -2.98 -10.85
N ALA A 49 -2.55 -3.71 -10.14
CA ALA A 49 -2.51 -5.17 -10.24
C ALA A 49 -3.86 -5.81 -9.88
N PHE A 50 -4.52 -5.35 -8.82
CA PHE A 50 -5.84 -5.85 -8.46
C PHE A 50 -6.85 -5.68 -9.61
N PHE A 51 -6.94 -4.49 -10.20
CA PHE A 51 -7.88 -4.27 -11.29
C PHE A 51 -7.48 -5.01 -12.59
N ASP A 52 -6.19 -5.15 -12.88
CA ASP A 52 -5.73 -5.92 -14.02
C ASP A 52 -6.10 -7.41 -13.91
N GLU A 53 -5.90 -8.02 -12.73
CA GLU A 53 -6.28 -9.41 -12.47
C GLU A 53 -7.79 -9.60 -12.59
N TYR A 54 -8.58 -8.84 -11.83
CA TYR A 54 -9.99 -9.15 -11.61
C TYR A 54 -10.95 -8.49 -12.61
N LEU A 55 -10.55 -7.38 -13.26
CA LEU A 55 -11.40 -6.69 -14.24
C LEU A 55 -10.92 -6.90 -15.68
N ARG A 56 -9.63 -7.17 -15.89
CA ARG A 56 -9.05 -7.37 -17.24
C ARG A 56 -8.64 -8.81 -17.52
N GLY A 57 -8.70 -9.70 -16.54
CA GLY A 57 -8.31 -11.10 -16.70
C GLY A 57 -6.83 -11.27 -17.01
N GLN A 58 -5.99 -10.32 -16.58
CA GLN A 58 -4.54 -10.34 -16.81
C GLN A 58 -3.85 -10.83 -15.54
N PRO A 59 -3.22 -12.01 -15.53
CA PRO A 59 -2.54 -12.52 -14.35
C PRO A 59 -1.45 -11.56 -13.85
N GLN A 60 -1.46 -11.26 -12.55
CA GLN A 60 -0.56 -10.34 -11.89
C GLN A 60 0.30 -11.08 -10.85
N PRO A 61 1.56 -11.42 -11.19
CA PRO A 61 2.48 -12.08 -10.27
C PRO A 61 2.69 -11.30 -8.96
N LEU A 62 2.56 -9.96 -9.00
CA LEU A 62 2.62 -9.10 -7.82
C LEU A 62 1.60 -9.50 -6.74
N LEU A 63 0.41 -9.97 -7.13
CA LEU A 63 -0.62 -10.37 -6.15
C LEU A 63 -0.39 -11.77 -5.57
N GLN A 64 0.46 -12.58 -6.20
CA GLN A 64 0.79 -13.93 -5.74
C GLN A 64 1.81 -13.90 -4.60
N ASP A 65 2.79 -12.99 -4.69
CA ASP A 65 3.72 -12.72 -3.60
C ASP A 65 4.00 -11.20 -3.46
N PRO A 66 3.07 -10.46 -2.84
CA PRO A 66 3.24 -9.02 -2.62
C PRO A 66 4.42 -8.71 -1.70
N THR A 67 4.74 -9.63 -0.79
CA THR A 67 5.78 -9.44 0.23
C THR A 67 7.20 -9.54 -0.32
N ALA A 68 7.42 -10.32 -1.38
CA ALA A 68 8.68 -10.33 -2.10
C ALA A 68 8.92 -9.03 -2.88
N ALA A 69 7.86 -8.42 -3.43
CA ALA A 69 7.98 -7.16 -4.17
C ALA A 69 8.12 -5.95 -3.23
N PHE A 70 7.38 -5.95 -2.12
CA PHE A 70 7.37 -4.86 -1.15
C PHE A 70 7.55 -5.41 0.28
N PRO A 71 8.75 -5.30 0.87
CA PRO A 71 9.04 -5.84 2.20
C PRO A 71 8.26 -5.13 3.34
N GLU A 72 7.66 -3.98 3.05
CA GLU A 72 6.76 -3.30 3.98
C GLU A 72 5.41 -4.00 4.12
N LEU A 73 5.02 -4.85 3.16
CA LEU A 73 3.78 -5.59 3.21
C LEU A 73 3.93 -6.85 4.05
N TYR A 74 2.86 -7.22 4.73
CA TYR A 74 2.72 -8.54 5.31
C TYR A 74 1.28 -9.02 5.18
N ASN A 75 1.13 -10.32 4.99
CA ASN A 75 -0.19 -10.94 4.99
C ASN A 75 -0.73 -10.90 6.42
N ASN A 76 -1.93 -10.34 6.56
CA ASN A 76 -2.65 -10.43 7.83
C ASN A 76 -3.34 -11.81 7.88
N SER A 77 -2.54 -12.87 7.95
CA SER A 77 -3.02 -14.20 8.33
C SER A 77 -3.18 -14.19 9.85
N GLY A 78 -4.37 -13.80 10.29
CA GLY A 78 -4.82 -14.12 11.65
C GLY A 78 -4.84 -15.63 11.87
#